data_AF-M1IZJ1-F1
#
_entry.id   AF-M1IZJ1-F1
#
_cell.length_a   1.000
_cell.length_b   1.000
_cell.length_c   1.000
_cell.angle_alpha   90.00
_cell.angle_beta   90.00
_cell.angle_gamma   90.00
#
_symmetry.space_group_name_H-M   'P 1'
#
loop_
_entity.id
_entity.type
_entity.pdbx_description
1 polymer ?
#
loop_
_entity_poly.entity_id
_entity_poly.type
_entity_poly.pdbx_seq_one_letter_code
_entity_poly.pdbx_strand_id
1 'polypeptide(L)'
;MLLFWVEFIGTFIGLFISAELIAKGADELEEVLGQGITGGILLGFITALPETIFVIIASLGGSLDVAFGSAIGGNILLFTVGAGLVGIVYFWKWKNNLVMDQEYQVENKFLIISTVALVLITLYSKLNVIAGVCLILIYVYYVIYRLRKFKRDKPIAKKEVDYVKISIFMVVGAILLIILSHYFVEQLDQISLSFGIPAVWISLVLSPIAGELEEKISAFRLITLSKKGGSLSLLSFVGSKIENNTVLLGIIGLFGDYSLRPVIPEMVSLILVNVSVLRVLFDRKLTVLESSLLIIAYAVIIIALYYL
;
A
#
# COMPACT_ATOMS: atom_id res chain seq x y z
N MET A 1 -6.34 31.67 -2.79
CA MET A 1 -5.19 30.86 -3.23
C MET A 1 -4.27 30.51 -2.06
N LEU A 2 -3.73 31.47 -1.29
CA LEU A 2 -2.88 31.14 -0.13
C LEU A 2 -3.59 30.29 0.92
N LEU A 3 -4.83 30.64 1.28
CA LEU A 3 -5.63 29.90 2.27
C LEU A 3 -5.82 28.42 1.88
N PHE A 4 -6.18 28.16 0.61
CA PHE A 4 -6.32 26.81 0.07
C PHE A 4 -5.06 25.96 0.26
N TRP A 5 -3.88 26.50 -0.05
CA TRP A 5 -2.63 25.74 0.10
C TRP A 5 -2.27 25.49 1.57
N VAL A 6 -2.61 26.42 2.47
CA VAL A 6 -2.46 26.22 3.91
C VAL A 6 -3.39 25.12 4.41
N GLU A 7 -4.65 25.13 3.97
CA GLU A 7 -5.63 24.07 4.27
C GLU A 7 -5.19 22.73 3.70
N PHE A 8 -4.70 22.68 2.46
CA PHE A 8 -4.19 21.47 1.83
C PHE A 8 -3.03 20.86 2.60
N ILE A 9 -2.02 21.66 2.97
CA ILE A 9 -0.89 21.20 3.77
C ILE A 9 -1.37 20.73 5.15
N GLY A 10 -2.31 21.45 5.76
CA GLY A 10 -2.93 21.07 7.03
C GLY A 10 -3.63 19.71 6.95
N THR A 11 -4.45 19.49 5.93
CA THR A 11 -5.11 18.21 5.66
C THR A 11 -4.10 17.09 5.42
N PHE A 12 -3.08 17.35 4.60
CA PHE A 12 -2.02 16.38 4.28
C PHE A 12 -1.27 15.91 5.55
N ILE A 13 -0.86 16.86 6.39
CA ILE A 13 -0.21 16.55 7.68
C ILE A 13 -1.17 15.81 8.61
N GLY A 14 -2.44 16.22 8.64
CA GLY A 14 -3.46 15.56 9.44
C GLY A 14 -3.69 14.10 9.02
N LEU A 15 -3.72 13.82 7.72
CA LEU A 15 -3.81 12.46 7.18
C LEU A 15 -2.64 11.61 7.64
N PHE A 16 -1.42 12.15 7.53
CA PHE A 16 -0.22 11.47 8.01
C PHE A 16 -0.30 11.16 9.52
N ILE A 17 -0.70 12.12 10.35
CA ILE A 17 -0.88 11.91 11.79
C ILE A 17 -1.92 10.82 12.05
N SER A 18 -3.01 10.81 11.28
CA SER A 18 -4.09 9.84 11.42
C SER A 18 -3.61 8.41 11.08
N ALA A 19 -2.88 8.26 9.98
CA ALA A 19 -2.25 6.99 9.59
C ALA A 19 -1.24 6.51 10.65
N GLU A 20 -0.42 7.42 11.20
CA GLU A 20 0.54 7.11 12.27
C GLU A 20 -0.15 6.66 13.58
N LEU A 21 -1.33 7.21 13.91
CA LEU A 21 -2.12 6.73 15.05
C LEU A 21 -2.62 5.31 14.83
N ILE A 22 -3.14 5.00 13.64
CA ILE A 22 -3.56 3.63 13.28
C ILE A 22 -2.36 2.69 13.34
N ALA A 23 -1.21 3.07 12.78
CA ALA A 23 0.02 2.30 12.79
C ALA A 23 0.52 2.00 14.20
N LYS A 24 0.50 2.97 15.12
CA LYS A 24 0.84 2.74 16.54
C LYS A 24 -0.06 1.71 17.20
N GLY A 25 -1.37 1.74 16.90
CA GLY A 25 -2.30 0.71 17.36
C GLY A 25 -1.97 -0.67 16.78
N ALA A 26 -1.59 -0.71 15.49
CA ALA A 26 -1.20 -1.91 14.77
C ALA A 26 0.08 -2.56 15.34
N ASP A 27 1.08 -1.74 15.65
CA ASP A 27 2.36 -2.18 16.21
C ASP A 27 2.20 -2.82 17.60
N GLU A 28 1.38 -2.19 18.45
CA GLU A 28 1.05 -2.72 19.79
C GLU A 28 0.20 -4.00 19.70
N LEU A 29 -0.65 -4.14 18.66
CA LEU A 29 -1.35 -5.39 18.36
C LEU A 29 -0.41 -6.48 17.86
N GLU A 30 0.62 -6.14 17.08
CA GLU A 30 1.61 -7.11 16.59
C GLU A 30 2.34 -7.80 17.75
N GLU A 31 2.65 -7.07 18.83
CA GLU A 31 3.23 -7.65 20.03
C GLU A 31 2.34 -8.74 20.66
N VAL A 32 1.01 -8.61 20.54
CA VAL A 32 0.01 -9.61 21.00
C VAL A 32 -0.14 -10.76 20.02
N LEU A 33 -0.14 -10.47 18.72
CA LEU A 33 -0.40 -11.46 17.67
C LEU A 33 0.84 -12.35 17.42
N GLY A 34 2.01 -11.88 17.83
CA GLY A 34 3.31 -12.53 17.69
C GLY A 34 3.99 -12.13 16.38
N GLN A 35 5.31 -11.88 16.44
CA GLN A 35 6.18 -11.42 15.33
C GLN A 35 6.37 -12.45 14.19
N GLY A 36 5.50 -13.45 14.10
CA GLY A 36 5.50 -14.42 13.02
C GLY A 36 4.81 -13.89 11.77
N ILE A 37 4.80 -14.71 10.73
CA ILE A 37 4.13 -14.46 9.45
C ILE A 37 2.69 -13.92 9.59
N THR A 38 1.90 -14.42 10.55
CA THR A 38 0.53 -13.94 10.79
C THR A 38 0.50 -12.54 11.40
N GLY A 39 1.45 -12.20 12.27
CA GLY A 39 1.66 -10.84 12.76
C GLY A 39 1.96 -9.90 11.61
N GLY A 40 2.89 -10.26 10.72
CA GLY A 40 3.23 -9.44 9.55
C GLY A 40 2.08 -9.22 8.56
N ILE A 41 1.13 -10.16 8.47
CA ILE A 41 -0.02 -10.05 7.53
C ILE A 41 -1.19 -9.32 8.15
N LEU A 42 -1.49 -9.57 9.44
CA LEU A 42 -2.44 -8.75 10.17
C LEU A 42 -1.95 -7.31 10.26
N LEU A 43 -0.64 -7.12 10.48
CA LEU A 43 0.01 -5.82 10.42
C LEU A 43 -0.16 -5.21 9.03
N GLY A 44 0.21 -5.92 7.96
CA GLY A 44 0.05 -5.43 6.59
C GLY A 44 -1.39 -5.05 6.23
N PHE A 45 -2.39 -5.77 6.74
CA PHE A 45 -3.80 -5.40 6.57
C PHE A 45 -4.17 -4.16 7.39
N ILE A 46 -3.76 -4.08 8.66
CA ILE A 46 -4.06 -2.93 9.53
C ILE A 46 -3.34 -1.67 9.04
N THR A 47 -2.11 -1.79 8.54
CA THR A 47 -1.34 -0.66 7.98
C THR A 47 -1.83 -0.23 6.60
N ALA A 48 -2.55 -1.09 5.87
CA ALA A 48 -3.22 -0.71 4.63
C ALA A 48 -4.58 -0.01 4.86
N LEU A 49 -5.15 -0.10 6.07
CA LEU A 49 -6.43 0.54 6.39
C LEU A 49 -6.49 2.04 6.06
N PRO A 50 -5.43 2.84 6.26
CA PRO A 50 -5.48 4.24 5.90
C PRO A 50 -5.80 4.45 4.41
N GLU A 51 -5.15 3.69 3.54
CA GLU A 51 -5.38 3.73 2.10
C GLU A 51 -6.77 3.16 1.74
N THR A 52 -7.16 2.04 2.37
CA THR A 52 -8.51 1.46 2.17
C THR A 52 -9.61 2.46 2.54
N ILE A 53 -9.48 3.14 3.68
CA ILE A 53 -10.41 4.18 4.13
C ILE A 53 -10.42 5.33 3.12
N PHE A 54 -9.25 5.81 2.70
CA PHE A 54 -9.16 6.89 1.71
C PHE A 54 -9.89 6.54 0.42
N VAL A 55 -9.68 5.35 -0.13
CA VAL A 55 -10.34 4.88 -1.36
C VAL A 55 -11.85 4.69 -1.18
N ILE A 56 -12.31 4.20 -0.02
CA ILE A 56 -13.73 4.14 0.30
C ILE A 56 -14.33 5.54 0.29
N ILE A 57 -13.70 6.52 0.95
CA ILE A 57 -14.20 7.89 1.02
C ILE A 57 -14.21 8.56 -0.36
N ALA A 58 -13.15 8.38 -1.15
CA ALA A 58 -13.09 8.89 -2.51
C ALA A 58 -14.18 8.27 -3.41
N SER A 59 -14.41 6.95 -3.29
CA SER A 59 -15.43 6.25 -4.06
C SER A 59 -16.85 6.65 -3.65
N LEU A 60 -17.11 6.81 -2.35
CA LEU A 60 -18.37 7.31 -1.82
C LEU A 60 -18.66 8.75 -2.25
N GLY A 61 -17.61 9.57 -2.39
CA GLY A 61 -17.70 10.93 -2.91
C GLY A 61 -17.94 11.02 -4.43
N GLY A 62 -17.90 9.90 -5.15
CA GLY A 62 -18.02 9.85 -6.61
C GLY A 62 -16.74 10.16 -7.37
N SER A 63 -15.63 10.45 -6.68
CA SER A 63 -14.32 10.75 -7.26
C SER A 63 -13.54 9.45 -7.52
N LEU A 64 -14.08 8.57 -8.38
CA LEU A 64 -13.46 7.27 -8.71
C LEU A 64 -12.06 7.42 -9.34
N ASP A 65 -11.80 8.53 -10.04
CA ASP A 65 -10.47 8.86 -10.57
C ASP A 65 -9.45 9.09 -9.45
N VAL A 66 -9.83 9.80 -8.39
CA VAL A 66 -9.00 10.00 -7.20
C VAL A 66 -8.79 8.67 -6.48
N ALA A 67 -9.86 7.88 -6.30
CA ALA A 67 -9.77 6.57 -5.68
C ALA A 67 -8.80 5.65 -6.44
N PHE A 68 -8.93 5.59 -7.77
CA PHE A 68 -8.07 4.80 -8.65
C PHE A 68 -6.63 5.30 -8.66
N GLY A 69 -6.43 6.61 -8.79
CA GLY A 69 -5.11 7.24 -8.73
C GLY A 69 -4.37 6.86 -7.45
N SER A 70 -5.01 7.01 -6.29
CA SER A 70 -4.43 6.60 -5.02
C SER A 70 -4.07 5.12 -4.98
N ALA A 71 -4.99 4.23 -5.37
CA ALA A 71 -4.76 2.78 -5.32
C ALA A 71 -3.58 2.35 -6.20
N ILE A 72 -3.49 2.86 -7.43
CA ILE A 72 -2.40 2.53 -8.35
C ILE A 72 -1.09 3.20 -7.92
N GLY A 73 -1.15 4.47 -7.52
CA GLY A 73 0.01 5.22 -7.05
C GLY A 73 0.64 4.61 -5.81
N GLY A 74 -0.17 4.18 -4.84
CA GLY A 74 0.28 3.49 -3.62
C GLY A 74 1.04 2.23 -3.99
N ASN A 75 0.49 1.45 -4.93
CA ASN A 75 1.18 0.29 -5.46
C ASN A 75 2.55 0.59 -6.04
N ILE A 76 2.58 1.52 -7.00
CA ILE A 76 3.79 1.89 -7.71
C ILE A 76 4.82 2.43 -6.72
N LEU A 77 4.46 3.36 -5.85
CA LEU A 77 5.36 4.01 -4.90
C LEU A 77 5.98 3.02 -3.90
N LEU A 78 5.20 2.11 -3.30
CA LEU A 78 5.78 1.18 -2.32
C LEU A 78 6.74 0.18 -2.96
N PHE A 79 6.39 -0.40 -4.10
CA PHE A 79 7.22 -1.41 -4.75
C PHE A 79 8.43 -0.84 -5.49
N THR A 80 8.43 0.46 -5.76
CA THR A 80 9.59 1.17 -6.31
C THR A 80 10.37 1.87 -5.20
N VAL A 81 9.90 3.03 -4.75
CA VAL A 81 10.55 3.87 -3.74
C VAL A 81 10.61 3.16 -2.40
N GLY A 82 9.51 2.55 -1.94
CA GLY A 82 9.49 1.84 -0.66
C GLY A 82 10.53 0.71 -0.61
N ALA A 83 10.45 -0.25 -1.54
CA ALA A 83 11.36 -1.38 -1.61
C ALA A 83 12.81 -0.93 -1.85
N GLY A 84 13.04 0.05 -2.74
CA GLY A 84 14.38 0.60 -2.97
C GLY A 84 14.97 1.26 -1.72
N LEU A 85 14.17 2.03 -0.96
CA LEU A 85 14.61 2.60 0.30
C LEU A 85 14.94 1.52 1.34
N VAL A 86 14.14 0.45 1.42
CA VAL A 86 14.43 -0.70 2.30
C VAL A 86 15.80 -1.29 2.00
N GLY A 87 16.11 -1.56 0.73
CA GLY A 87 17.40 -2.12 0.34
C GLY A 87 18.59 -1.19 0.63
N ILE A 88 18.45 0.11 0.38
CA ILE A 88 19.49 1.11 0.67
C ILE A 88 19.72 1.27 2.17
N VAL A 89 18.65 1.44 2.95
CA VAL A 89 18.74 1.61 4.41
C VAL A 89 19.31 0.34 5.06
N TYR A 90 18.88 -0.83 4.59
CA TYR A 90 19.44 -2.10 5.05
C TYR A 90 20.95 -2.19 4.78
N PHE A 91 21.39 -1.84 3.57
CA PHE A 91 22.80 -1.83 3.23
C PHE A 91 23.59 -0.84 4.08
N TRP A 92 23.08 0.38 4.29
CA TRP A 92 23.77 1.36 5.13
C TRP A 92 23.94 0.91 6.57
N LYS A 93 22.91 0.27 7.14
CA LYS A 93 22.91 -0.23 8.52
C LYS A 93 23.79 -1.47 8.70
N TRP A 94 23.70 -2.44 7.81
CA TRP A 94 24.28 -3.79 7.99
C TRP A 94 25.47 -4.09 7.06
N LYS A 95 25.82 -3.14 6.17
CA LYS A 95 26.92 -3.23 5.19
C LYS A 95 26.88 -4.47 4.31
N ASN A 96 25.68 -4.99 4.06
CA ASN A 96 25.42 -6.18 3.25
C ASN A 96 24.13 -6.00 2.45
N ASN A 97 24.02 -6.70 1.32
CA ASN A 97 22.77 -6.78 0.58
C ASN A 97 21.70 -7.50 1.41
N LEU A 98 20.43 -7.12 1.22
CA LEU A 98 19.32 -7.76 1.89
C LEU A 98 19.11 -9.14 1.28
N VAL A 99 19.14 -10.17 2.13
CA VAL A 99 18.78 -11.55 1.75
C VAL A 99 17.54 -11.92 2.55
N MET A 100 16.53 -12.39 1.84
CA MET A 100 15.23 -12.70 2.41
C MET A 100 15.23 -14.11 2.99
N ASP A 101 15.03 -14.21 4.30
CA ASP A 101 15.03 -15.48 5.05
C ASP A 101 13.62 -16.01 5.36
N GLN A 102 12.57 -15.21 5.09
CA GLN A 102 11.16 -15.58 5.32
C GLN A 102 10.56 -16.45 4.21
N GLU A 103 9.45 -17.16 4.51
CA GLU A 103 8.72 -17.97 3.53
C GLU A 103 7.67 -17.14 2.76
N TYR A 104 8.08 -16.61 1.60
CA TYR A 104 7.23 -15.83 0.68
C TYR A 104 6.41 -16.69 -0.29
N GLN A 105 6.42 -18.02 -0.16
CA GLN A 105 5.81 -18.88 -1.19
C GLN A 105 4.31 -18.64 -1.39
N VAL A 106 3.61 -18.21 -0.33
CA VAL A 106 2.18 -17.91 -0.43
C VAL A 106 2.01 -16.53 -1.05
N GLU A 107 2.73 -15.54 -0.56
CA GLU A 107 2.74 -14.16 -1.06
C GLU A 107 3.07 -14.11 -2.55
N ASN A 108 4.12 -14.79 -3.00
CA ASN A 108 4.48 -14.85 -4.41
C ASN A 108 3.35 -15.44 -5.26
N LYS A 109 2.69 -16.51 -4.79
CA LYS A 109 1.56 -17.12 -5.51
C LYS A 109 0.39 -16.13 -5.63
N PHE A 110 0.04 -15.46 -4.54
CA PHE A 110 -1.09 -14.54 -4.52
C PHE A 110 -0.81 -13.22 -5.22
N LEU A 111 0.44 -12.74 -5.20
CA LEU A 111 0.87 -11.61 -6.01
C LEU A 111 0.83 -11.95 -7.51
N ILE A 112 1.19 -13.17 -7.90
CA ILE A 112 1.01 -13.64 -9.29
C ILE A 112 -0.48 -13.69 -9.65
N ILE A 113 -1.32 -14.30 -8.80
CA ILE A 113 -2.76 -14.40 -9.04
C ILE A 113 -3.39 -13.01 -9.19
N SER A 114 -3.09 -12.08 -8.28
CA SER A 114 -3.61 -10.71 -8.36
C SER A 114 -3.08 -9.99 -9.60
N THR A 115 -1.79 -10.11 -9.92
CA THR A 115 -1.21 -9.52 -11.15
C THR A 115 -1.88 -10.07 -12.42
N VAL A 116 -2.15 -11.38 -12.49
CA VAL A 116 -2.87 -11.99 -13.61
C VAL A 116 -4.30 -11.44 -13.68
N ALA A 117 -4.98 -11.29 -12.54
CA ALA A 117 -6.30 -10.67 -12.51
C ALA A 117 -6.27 -9.22 -13.04
N LEU A 118 -5.25 -8.44 -12.69
CA LEU A 118 -5.05 -7.08 -13.23
C LEU A 118 -4.83 -7.08 -14.74
N VAL A 119 -4.07 -8.04 -15.28
CA VAL A 119 -3.89 -8.19 -16.73
C VAL A 119 -5.25 -8.47 -17.40
N LEU A 120 -6.04 -9.40 -16.87
CA LEU A 120 -7.35 -9.74 -17.43
C LEU A 120 -8.32 -8.55 -17.38
N ILE A 121 -8.33 -7.80 -16.27
CA ILE A 121 -9.17 -6.61 -16.10
C ILE A 121 -8.74 -5.48 -17.05
N THR A 122 -7.43 -5.27 -17.23
CA THR A 122 -6.88 -4.32 -18.21
C THR A 122 -7.31 -4.68 -19.64
N LEU A 123 -7.22 -5.96 -20.01
CA LEU A 123 -7.67 -6.45 -21.33
C LEU A 123 -9.18 -6.31 -21.53
N TYR A 124 -9.97 -6.51 -20.46
CA TYR A 124 -11.40 -6.25 -20.47
C TYR A 124 -11.73 -4.74 -20.54
N SER A 125 -10.75 -3.89 -20.19
CA SER A 125 -10.80 -2.42 -20.23
C SER A 125 -11.89 -1.78 -19.37
N LYS A 126 -12.44 -2.53 -18.41
CA LYS A 126 -13.46 -2.07 -17.48
C LYS A 126 -13.27 -2.74 -16.12
N LEU A 127 -13.40 -1.95 -15.07
CA LEU A 127 -13.47 -2.42 -13.69
C LEU A 127 -14.92 -2.24 -13.22
N ASN A 128 -15.70 -3.31 -13.29
CA ASN A 128 -17.12 -3.33 -12.91
C ASN A 128 -17.34 -4.07 -11.58
N VAL A 129 -18.58 -4.12 -11.12
CA VAL A 129 -18.97 -4.80 -9.87
C VAL A 129 -18.52 -6.26 -9.85
N ILE A 130 -18.64 -6.98 -10.97
CA ILE A 130 -18.24 -8.39 -11.06
C ILE A 130 -16.72 -8.52 -10.87
N ALA A 131 -15.93 -7.73 -11.59
CA ALA A 131 -14.48 -7.69 -11.43
C ALA A 131 -14.09 -7.30 -9.99
N GLY A 132 -14.79 -6.32 -9.40
CA GLY A 132 -14.53 -5.87 -8.04
C GLY A 132 -14.79 -6.97 -6.99
N VAL A 133 -15.93 -7.67 -7.09
CA VAL A 133 -16.24 -8.82 -6.23
C VAL A 133 -15.21 -9.94 -6.41
N CYS A 134 -14.83 -10.26 -7.65
CA CYS A 134 -13.81 -11.27 -7.92
C CYS A 134 -12.46 -10.94 -7.27
N LEU A 135 -12.02 -9.68 -7.35
CA LEU A 135 -10.79 -9.22 -6.70
C LEU A 135 -10.86 -9.36 -5.18
N ILE A 136 -11.95 -8.91 -4.55
CA ILE A 136 -12.14 -9.05 -3.10
C ILE A 136 -12.13 -10.52 -2.67
N LEU A 137 -12.77 -11.41 -3.45
CA LEU A 137 -12.75 -12.85 -3.17
C LEU A 137 -11.35 -13.46 -3.25
N ILE A 138 -10.49 -12.98 -4.16
CA ILE A 138 -9.07 -13.39 -4.20
C ILE A 138 -8.38 -13.04 -2.88
N TYR A 139 -8.61 -11.82 -2.36
CA TYR A 139 -8.04 -11.41 -1.08
C TYR A 139 -8.57 -12.20 0.11
N VAL A 140 -9.89 -12.41 0.18
CA VAL A 140 -10.51 -13.22 1.24
C VAL A 140 -9.94 -14.64 1.21
N TYR A 141 -9.78 -15.23 0.02
CA TYR A 141 -9.16 -16.53 -0.13
C TYR A 141 -7.68 -16.53 0.29
N TYR A 142 -6.92 -15.49 -0.07
CA TYR A 142 -5.54 -15.29 0.39
C TYR A 142 -5.43 -15.32 1.91
N VAL A 143 -6.23 -14.51 2.60
CA VAL A 143 -6.22 -14.41 4.06
C VAL A 143 -6.59 -15.76 4.68
N ILE A 144 -7.67 -16.40 4.24
CA ILE A 144 -8.10 -17.71 4.77
C ILE A 144 -7.02 -18.78 4.54
N TYR A 145 -6.45 -18.84 3.33
CA TYR A 145 -5.43 -19.83 2.98
C TYR A 145 -4.17 -19.65 3.83
N ARG A 146 -3.72 -18.40 4.01
CA ARG A 146 -2.54 -18.11 4.81
C ARG A 146 -2.78 -18.40 6.30
N LEU A 147 -3.91 -17.99 6.86
CA LEU A 147 -4.27 -18.28 8.26
C LEU A 147 -4.30 -19.78 8.54
N ARG A 148 -4.74 -20.61 7.58
CA ARG A 148 -4.73 -22.08 7.71
C ARG A 148 -3.34 -22.71 7.60
N LYS A 149 -2.46 -22.16 6.75
CA LYS A 149 -1.09 -22.68 6.57
C LYS A 149 -0.17 -22.25 7.73
N PHE A 150 -0.56 -21.23 8.49
CA PHE A 150 0.21 -20.77 9.63
C PHE A 150 0.32 -21.84 10.72
N LYS A 151 1.55 -22.30 10.96
CA LYS A 151 1.89 -23.02 12.19
C LYS A 151 2.18 -21.98 13.27
N ARG A 152 1.49 -22.11 14.40
CA ARG A 152 1.64 -21.22 15.56
C ARG A 152 3.01 -21.47 16.20
N ASP A 153 4.06 -20.90 15.63
CA ASP A 153 5.41 -21.05 16.16
C ASP A 153 5.63 -20.08 17.30
N LYS A 154 5.71 -20.69 18.49
CA LYS A 154 6.00 -20.15 19.82
C LYS A 154 4.83 -19.49 20.55
N PRO A 155 4.68 -19.78 21.86
CA PRO A 155 3.77 -19.02 22.71
C PRO A 155 4.21 -17.56 22.74
N ILE A 156 3.28 -16.67 22.46
CA ILE A 156 3.43 -15.22 22.62
C ILE A 156 3.83 -14.97 24.08
N ALA A 157 4.94 -14.28 24.32
CA ALA A 157 5.27 -13.83 25.65
C ALA A 157 4.12 -12.97 26.16
N LYS A 158 3.50 -13.33 27.29
CA LYS A 158 2.46 -12.51 27.93
C LYS A 158 3.09 -11.20 28.40
N LYS A 159 3.16 -10.21 27.51
CA LYS A 159 3.35 -8.82 27.87
C LYS A 159 1.98 -8.28 28.29
N GLU A 160 1.92 -7.46 29.34
CA GLU A 160 0.70 -6.72 29.65
C GLU A 160 0.47 -5.73 28.51
N VAL A 161 -0.58 -5.99 27.73
CA VAL A 161 -0.96 -5.12 26.62
C VAL A 161 -2.17 -4.30 27.02
N ASP A 162 -2.04 -3.00 26.83
CA ASP A 162 -3.12 -2.05 27.06
C ASP A 162 -4.04 -1.99 25.84
N TYR A 163 -5.05 -2.87 25.84
CA TYR A 163 -6.07 -2.92 24.80
C TYR A 163 -6.89 -1.62 24.70
N VAL A 164 -6.97 -0.83 25.77
CA VAL A 164 -7.65 0.46 25.77
C VAL A 164 -6.84 1.46 24.97
N LYS A 165 -5.54 1.56 25.22
CA LYS A 165 -4.60 2.40 24.45
C LYS A 165 -4.61 2.03 22.95
N ILE A 166 -4.55 0.74 22.61
CA ILE A 166 -4.65 0.25 21.23
C ILE A 166 -5.95 0.72 20.57
N SER A 167 -7.08 0.50 21.25
CA SER A 167 -8.40 0.85 20.71
C SER A 167 -8.55 2.35 20.52
N ILE A 168 -8.04 3.16 21.45
CA ILE A 168 -8.04 4.62 21.33
C ILE A 168 -7.25 5.05 20.10
N PHE A 169 -6.03 4.55 19.92
CA PHE A 169 -5.20 4.92 18.78
C PHE A 169 -5.85 4.56 17.44
N MET A 170 -6.36 3.34 17.29
CA MET A 170 -7.02 2.92 16.06
C MET A 170 -8.31 3.70 15.79
N VAL A 171 -9.17 3.88 16.80
CA VAL A 171 -10.46 4.57 16.62
C VAL A 171 -10.27 6.05 16.35
N VAL A 172 -9.43 6.75 17.13
CA VAL A 172 -9.17 8.17 16.93
C VAL A 172 -8.48 8.39 15.58
N GLY A 173 -7.49 7.57 15.24
CA GLY A 173 -6.82 7.61 13.94
C GLY A 173 -7.80 7.41 12.79
N ALA A 174 -8.68 6.40 12.86
CA ALA A 174 -9.68 6.13 11.84
C ALA A 174 -10.71 7.27 11.69
N ILE A 175 -11.21 7.83 12.80
CA ILE A 175 -12.17 8.96 12.76
C ILE A 175 -11.53 10.18 12.10
N LEU A 176 -10.32 10.55 12.53
CA LEU A 176 -9.60 11.68 11.94
C LEU A 176 -9.33 11.45 10.46
N LEU A 177 -8.92 10.24 10.10
CA LEU A 177 -8.64 9.88 8.73
C LEU A 177 -9.89 9.98 7.85
N ILE A 178 -11.04 9.46 8.31
CA ILE A 178 -12.31 9.55 7.58
C ILE A 178 -12.68 11.01 7.31
N ILE A 179 -12.61 11.86 8.34
CA ILE A 179 -12.95 13.28 8.24
C ILE A 179 -11.99 13.99 7.26
N LEU A 180 -10.69 13.79 7.43
CA LEU A 180 -9.67 14.47 6.63
C LEU A 180 -9.60 13.94 5.19
N SER A 181 -9.90 12.66 4.96
CA SER A 181 -9.94 12.08 3.61
C SER A 181 -10.99 12.75 2.75
N HIS A 182 -12.15 13.11 3.31
CA HIS A 182 -13.18 13.81 2.58
C HIS A 182 -12.68 15.17 2.05
N TYR A 183 -12.07 15.99 2.93
CA TYR A 183 -11.47 17.26 2.51
C TYR A 183 -10.33 17.07 1.52
N PHE A 184 -9.50 16.04 1.70
CA PHE A 184 -8.37 15.79 0.81
C PHE A 184 -8.82 15.43 -0.60
N VAL A 185 -9.85 14.60 -0.75
CA VAL A 185 -10.45 14.27 -2.05
C VAL A 185 -10.93 15.53 -2.76
N GLU A 186 -11.70 16.38 -2.07
CA GLU A 186 -12.17 17.65 -2.64
C GLU A 186 -11.02 18.57 -3.05
N GLN A 187 -9.94 18.63 -2.24
CA GLN A 187 -8.77 19.43 -2.56
C GLN A 187 -8.00 18.88 -3.78
N LEU A 188 -7.89 17.56 -3.94
CA LEU A 188 -7.28 16.95 -5.13
C LEU A 188 -8.09 17.26 -6.38
N ASP A 189 -9.43 17.21 -6.30
CA ASP A 189 -10.31 17.60 -7.41
C ASP A 189 -10.20 19.10 -7.75
N GLN A 190 -10.10 19.97 -6.73
CA GLN A 190 -9.86 21.41 -6.94
C GLN A 190 -8.50 21.69 -7.58
N ILE A 191 -7.45 20.97 -7.18
CA ILE A 191 -6.11 21.06 -7.80
C ILE A 191 -6.21 20.61 -9.27
N SER A 192 -6.86 19.48 -9.53
CA SER A 192 -7.10 18.97 -10.88
C SER A 192 -7.74 20.02 -11.78
N LEU A 193 -8.84 20.64 -11.33
CA LEU A 193 -9.53 21.70 -12.07
C LEU A 193 -8.70 22.97 -12.25
N SER A 194 -7.93 23.36 -11.25
CA SER A 194 -7.14 24.61 -11.27
C SER A 194 -5.93 24.53 -12.20
N PHE A 195 -5.29 23.35 -12.26
CA PHE A 195 -4.09 23.12 -13.09
C PHE A 195 -4.40 22.48 -14.44
N GLY A 196 -5.64 22.00 -14.66
CA GLY A 196 -6.01 21.27 -15.87
C GLY A 196 -5.31 19.91 -16.00
N ILE A 197 -4.92 19.31 -14.87
CA ILE A 197 -4.25 18.01 -14.79
C ILE A 197 -5.28 16.99 -14.32
N PRO A 198 -5.39 15.80 -14.93
CA PRO A 198 -6.39 14.81 -14.52
C PRO A 198 -6.33 14.46 -13.01
N ALA A 199 -7.49 14.22 -12.39
CA ALA A 199 -7.55 13.90 -10.96
C ALA A 199 -6.82 12.60 -10.60
N VAL A 200 -6.88 11.60 -11.50
CA VAL A 200 -6.10 10.35 -11.39
C VAL A 200 -4.62 10.65 -11.16
N TRP A 201 -4.08 11.59 -11.91
CA TRP A 201 -2.68 11.97 -11.90
C TRP A 201 -2.24 12.66 -10.61
N ILE A 202 -3.01 13.66 -10.22
CA ILE A 202 -2.78 14.39 -8.97
C ILE A 202 -2.84 13.43 -7.79
N SER A 203 -3.82 12.54 -7.76
CA SER A 203 -3.96 11.54 -6.70
C SER A 203 -2.87 10.47 -6.73
N LEU A 204 -2.50 9.97 -7.91
CA LEU A 204 -1.44 8.96 -8.09
C LEU A 204 -0.11 9.40 -7.50
N VAL A 205 0.20 10.69 -7.56
CA VAL A 205 1.45 11.23 -7.00
C VAL A 205 1.29 11.66 -5.54
N LEU A 206 0.22 12.37 -5.19
CA LEU A 206 0.11 13.01 -3.88
C LEU A 206 -0.47 12.11 -2.79
N SER A 207 -1.49 11.31 -3.10
CA SER A 207 -2.15 10.46 -2.10
C SER A 207 -1.19 9.43 -1.47
N PRO A 208 -0.36 8.70 -2.24
CA PRO A 208 0.57 7.72 -1.68
C PRO A 208 1.64 8.29 -0.76
N ILE A 209 2.00 9.56 -0.94
CA ILE A 209 2.99 10.23 -0.07
C ILE A 209 2.37 10.49 1.30
N ALA A 210 1.08 10.83 1.36
CA ALA A 210 0.37 11.01 2.63
C ALA A 210 0.04 9.68 3.30
N GLY A 211 -0.52 8.76 2.52
CA GLY A 211 -1.20 7.57 3.02
C GLY A 211 -0.32 6.34 3.18
N GLU A 212 0.95 6.38 2.76
CA GLU A 212 1.83 5.24 2.97
C GLU A 212 3.21 5.60 3.55
N LEU A 213 3.41 6.82 4.06
CA LEU A 213 4.70 7.21 4.64
C LEU A 213 5.03 6.37 5.88
N GLU A 214 4.02 5.99 6.65
CA GLU A 214 4.10 5.15 7.84
C GLU A 214 4.63 3.74 7.54
N GLU A 215 4.29 3.15 6.39
CA GLU A 215 4.83 1.84 6.01
C GLU A 215 6.36 1.90 5.82
N LYS A 216 6.88 3.03 5.29
CA LYS A 216 8.32 3.24 5.10
C LYS A 216 9.00 3.48 6.45
N ILE A 217 8.34 4.21 7.36
CA ILE A 217 8.83 4.45 8.73
C ILE A 217 8.90 3.13 9.50
N SER A 218 7.84 2.32 9.46
CA SER A 218 7.80 1.00 10.11
C SER A 218 8.87 0.08 9.54
N ALA A 219 9.06 0.08 8.22
CA ALA A 219 10.12 -0.68 7.58
C ALA A 219 11.52 -0.26 8.08
N PHE A 220 11.79 1.04 8.14
CA PHE A 220 13.07 1.54 8.65
C PHE A 220 13.29 1.14 10.11
N ARG A 221 12.26 1.26 10.95
CA ARG A 221 12.31 0.81 12.35
C ARG A 221 12.67 -0.67 12.43
N LEU A 222 11.98 -1.55 11.71
CA LEU A 222 12.27 -2.98 11.68
C LEU A 222 13.71 -3.29 11.28
N ILE A 223 14.21 -2.65 10.21
CA ILE A 223 15.60 -2.81 9.73
C ILE A 223 16.61 -2.41 10.81
N THR A 224 16.33 -1.34 11.57
CA THR A 224 17.24 -0.86 12.61
C THR A 224 17.31 -1.79 13.82
N LEU A 225 16.22 -2.48 14.13
CA LEU A 225 16.10 -3.41 15.26
C LEU A 225 16.79 -4.76 14.99
N SER A 226 16.73 -5.28 13.77
CA SER A 226 17.35 -6.57 13.46
C SER A 226 17.70 -6.75 11.97
N LYS A 227 18.65 -7.66 11.68
CA LYS A 227 18.95 -8.11 10.31
C LYS A 227 17.75 -8.77 9.62
N LYS A 228 16.83 -9.37 10.40
CA LYS A 228 15.59 -9.96 9.85
C LYS A 228 14.55 -8.91 9.48
N GLY A 229 14.71 -7.69 10.01
CA GLY A 229 13.79 -6.57 9.79
C GLY A 229 13.57 -6.27 8.33
N GLY A 230 14.62 -6.27 7.50
CA GLY A 230 14.47 -6.02 6.06
C GLY A 230 13.60 -7.05 5.34
N SER A 231 13.72 -8.34 5.70
CA SER A 231 12.84 -9.39 5.15
C SER A 231 11.40 -9.16 5.62
N LEU A 232 11.18 -8.90 6.90
CA LEU A 232 9.84 -8.61 7.44
C LEU A 232 9.20 -7.38 6.77
N SER A 233 9.95 -6.31 6.54
CA SER A 233 9.47 -5.11 5.83
C SER A 233 9.02 -5.42 4.42
N LEU A 234 9.81 -6.17 3.64
CA LEU A 234 9.40 -6.59 2.30
C LEU A 234 8.19 -7.53 2.33
N LEU A 235 8.07 -8.38 3.34
CA LEU A 235 6.89 -9.24 3.50
C LEU A 235 5.63 -8.40 3.76
N SER A 236 5.73 -7.38 4.61
CA SER A 236 4.66 -6.42 4.86
C SER A 236 4.25 -5.71 3.58
N PHE A 237 5.23 -5.22 2.79
CA PHE A 237 4.95 -4.55 1.52
C PHE A 237 4.25 -5.46 0.53
N VAL A 238 4.66 -6.73 0.40
CA VAL A 238 3.97 -7.66 -0.49
C VAL A 238 2.56 -7.96 -0.01
N GLY A 239 2.34 -8.08 1.31
CA GLY A 239 1.01 -8.26 1.88
C GLY A 239 0.07 -7.08 1.59
N SER A 240 0.54 -5.86 1.86
CA SER A 240 -0.13 -4.61 1.51
C SER A 240 -0.46 -4.57 0.02
N LYS A 241 0.48 -4.92 -0.86
CA LYS A 241 0.23 -4.87 -2.31
C LYS A 241 -0.69 -5.95 -2.85
N ILE A 242 -0.78 -7.11 -2.22
CA ILE A 242 -1.84 -8.06 -2.53
C ILE A 242 -3.20 -7.42 -2.19
N GLU A 243 -3.32 -6.73 -1.06
CA GLU A 243 -4.51 -5.94 -0.68
C GLU A 243 -4.78 -4.84 -1.71
N ASN A 244 -3.80 -4.00 -2.07
CA ASN A 244 -4.05 -2.92 -3.02
C ASN A 244 -4.43 -3.42 -4.42
N ASN A 245 -3.82 -4.50 -4.90
CA ASN A 245 -4.16 -5.09 -6.19
C ASN A 245 -5.55 -5.75 -6.20
N THR A 246 -6.18 -5.96 -5.03
CA THR A 246 -7.43 -6.70 -4.91
C THR A 246 -8.53 -5.93 -4.21
N VAL A 247 -8.37 -5.60 -2.94
CA VAL A 247 -9.38 -4.92 -2.12
C VAL A 247 -9.59 -3.49 -2.57
N LEU A 248 -8.53 -2.68 -2.71
CA LEU A 248 -8.65 -1.28 -3.14
C LEU A 248 -9.33 -1.14 -4.51
N LEU A 249 -8.82 -1.84 -5.52
CA LEU A 249 -9.46 -1.90 -6.85
C LEU A 249 -10.83 -2.61 -6.81
N GLY A 250 -10.98 -3.56 -5.91
CA GLY A 250 -12.24 -4.25 -5.64
C GLY A 250 -13.34 -3.29 -5.22
N ILE A 251 -13.04 -2.44 -4.24
CA ILE A 251 -13.90 -1.38 -3.72
C ILE A 251 -14.28 -0.42 -4.85
N ILE A 252 -13.32 0.06 -5.64
CA ILE A 252 -13.60 0.94 -6.78
C ILE A 252 -14.60 0.29 -7.75
N GLY A 253 -14.40 -1.01 -8.07
CA GLY A 253 -15.34 -1.76 -8.91
C GLY A 253 -16.73 -1.94 -8.30
N LEU A 254 -16.87 -2.01 -6.97
CA LEU A 254 -18.18 -2.08 -6.31
C LEU A 254 -18.99 -0.77 -6.47
N PHE A 255 -18.32 0.36 -6.64
CA PHE A 255 -18.95 1.68 -6.77
C PHE A 255 -19.32 2.05 -8.21
N GLY A 256 -18.96 1.26 -9.23
CA GLY A 256 -19.46 1.47 -10.60
C GLY A 256 -18.68 0.80 -11.71
N ASP A 257 -19.08 1.08 -12.95
CA ASP A 257 -18.37 0.68 -14.17
C ASP A 257 -17.24 1.67 -14.49
N TYR A 258 -16.09 1.53 -13.84
CA TYR A 258 -14.93 2.37 -14.09
C TYR A 258 -14.26 1.98 -15.41
N SER A 259 -14.15 2.92 -16.35
CA SER A 259 -13.52 2.70 -17.65
C SER A 259 -12.00 2.77 -17.51
N LEU A 260 -11.30 1.68 -17.80
CA LEU A 260 -9.85 1.63 -17.71
C LEU A 260 -9.14 2.15 -18.96
N ARG A 261 -9.86 2.37 -20.05
CA ARG A 261 -9.29 2.86 -21.33
C ARG A 261 -8.37 4.09 -21.20
N PRO A 262 -8.76 5.18 -20.48
CA PRO A 262 -7.90 6.34 -20.34
C PRO A 262 -6.70 6.10 -19.41
N VAL A 263 -6.72 5.03 -18.61
CA VAL A 263 -5.72 4.75 -17.57
C VAL A 263 -4.98 3.41 -17.79
N ILE A 264 -4.95 2.94 -19.04
CA ILE A 264 -4.18 1.75 -19.43
C ILE A 264 -2.68 1.93 -19.14
N PRO A 265 -2.04 3.09 -19.41
CA PRO A 265 -0.63 3.29 -19.09
C PRO A 265 -0.31 3.04 -17.61
N GLU A 266 -1.16 3.51 -16.71
CA GLU A 266 -1.05 3.36 -15.26
C GLU A 266 -1.17 1.89 -14.85
N MET A 267 -2.16 1.17 -15.41
CA MET A 267 -2.32 -0.27 -15.20
C MET A 267 -1.12 -1.07 -15.69
N VAL A 268 -0.59 -0.75 -16.88
CA VAL A 268 0.60 -1.41 -17.44
C VAL A 268 1.82 -1.14 -16.57
N SER A 269 1.99 0.10 -16.11
CA SER A 269 3.08 0.47 -15.21
C SER A 269 3.03 -0.31 -13.89
N LEU A 270 1.83 -0.44 -13.30
CA LEU A 270 1.60 -1.28 -12.13
C LEU A 270 1.99 -2.75 -12.39
N ILE A 271 1.54 -3.32 -13.50
CA ILE A 271 1.87 -4.71 -13.85
C ILE A 271 3.39 -4.91 -14.01
N LEU A 272 4.08 -3.98 -14.66
CA LEU A 272 5.54 -4.03 -14.82
C LEU A 272 6.29 -3.93 -13.48
N VAL A 273 5.80 -3.07 -12.56
CA VAL A 273 6.36 -2.96 -11.20
C VAL A 273 6.14 -4.27 -10.43
N ASN A 274 4.95 -4.87 -10.50
CA ASN A 274 4.68 -6.16 -9.85
C ASN A 274 5.60 -7.27 -10.37
N VAL A 275 5.82 -7.35 -11.68
CA VAL A 275 6.75 -8.32 -12.29
C VAL A 275 8.18 -8.09 -11.82
N SER A 276 8.60 -6.83 -11.72
CA SER A 276 9.94 -6.45 -11.24
C SER A 276 10.17 -6.88 -9.79
N VAL A 277 9.18 -6.69 -8.92
CA VAL A 277 9.27 -7.13 -7.53
C VAL A 277 9.18 -8.65 -7.40
N LEU A 278 8.33 -9.32 -8.20
CA LEU A 278 8.28 -10.79 -8.22
C LEU A 278 9.66 -11.38 -8.51
N ARG A 279 10.41 -10.82 -9.46
CA ARG A 279 11.80 -11.22 -9.71
C ARG A 279 12.65 -11.12 -8.44
N VAL A 280 12.62 -9.98 -7.76
CA VAL A 280 13.37 -9.76 -6.50
C VAL A 280 12.97 -10.78 -5.41
N LEU A 281 11.68 -11.09 -5.29
CA LEU A 281 11.17 -12.06 -4.33
C LEU A 281 11.59 -13.51 -4.65
N PHE A 282 11.67 -13.88 -5.94
CA PHE A 282 12.16 -15.18 -6.38
C PHE A 282 13.67 -15.32 -6.20
N ASP A 283 14.43 -14.27 -6.52
CA ASP A 283 15.88 -14.20 -6.32
C ASP A 283 16.26 -14.13 -4.83
N ARG A 284 15.28 -13.80 -3.96
CA ARG A 284 15.40 -13.65 -2.49
C ARG A 284 16.49 -12.70 -2.05
N LYS A 285 16.88 -11.78 -2.93
CA LYS A 285 17.97 -10.85 -2.70
C LYS A 285 17.57 -9.50 -3.26
N LEU A 286 17.85 -8.45 -2.49
CA LEU A 286 17.70 -7.08 -2.93
C LEU A 286 19.05 -6.38 -2.75
N THR A 287 19.69 -6.11 -3.87
CA THR A 287 20.98 -5.41 -3.94
C THR A 287 20.80 -3.91 -3.95
N VAL A 288 21.88 -3.17 -3.64
CA VAL A 288 21.88 -1.70 -3.75
C VAL A 288 21.59 -1.25 -5.18
N LEU A 289 22.12 -1.96 -6.18
CA LEU A 289 21.86 -1.65 -7.59
C LEU A 289 20.39 -1.80 -7.95
N GLU A 290 19.77 -2.94 -7.61
CA GLU A 290 18.33 -3.16 -7.83
C GLU A 290 17.50 -2.13 -7.08
N SER A 291 17.91 -1.77 -5.85
CA SER A 291 17.24 -0.75 -5.04
C SER A 291 17.28 0.63 -5.70
N SER A 292 18.44 1.04 -6.22
CA SER A 292 18.59 2.30 -6.96
C SER A 292 17.80 2.28 -8.26
N LEU A 293 17.80 1.15 -8.99
CA LEU A 293 17.01 0.99 -10.22
C LEU A 293 15.50 1.10 -9.95
N LEU A 294 15.00 0.54 -8.85
CA LEU A 294 13.59 0.67 -8.47
C LEU A 294 13.21 2.14 -8.20
N ILE A 295 14.05 2.89 -7.48
CA ILE A 295 13.79 4.33 -7.23
C ILE A 295 13.83 5.14 -8.54
N ILE A 296 14.79 4.86 -9.43
CA ILE A 296 14.86 5.52 -10.74
C ILE A 296 13.63 5.14 -11.59
N ALA A 297 13.20 3.87 -11.54
CA ALA A 297 12.02 3.42 -12.26
C ALA A 297 10.77 4.18 -11.84
N TYR A 298 10.60 4.52 -10.55
CA TYR A 298 9.51 5.38 -10.11
C TYR A 298 9.50 6.72 -10.86
N ALA A 299 10.64 7.43 -10.86
CA ALA A 299 10.73 8.73 -11.53
C ALA A 299 10.47 8.62 -13.03
N VAL A 300 11.01 7.58 -13.68
CA VAL A 300 10.77 7.31 -15.10
C VAL A 300 9.29 7.01 -15.37
N ILE A 301 8.65 6.20 -14.53
CA ILE A 301 7.22 5.87 -14.66
C ILE A 301 6.38 7.13 -14.54
N ILE A 302 6.57 7.94 -13.50
CA ILE A 302 5.80 9.18 -13.29
C ILE A 302 6.00 10.16 -14.45
N ILE A 303 7.23 10.32 -14.96
CA ILE A 303 7.49 11.19 -16.11
C ILE A 303 6.86 10.62 -17.39
N ALA A 304 7.03 9.33 -17.65
CA ALA A 304 6.52 8.69 -18.87
C ALA A 304 5.01 8.71 -18.93
N LEU A 305 4.37 8.36 -17.82
CA LEU A 305 2.93 8.41 -17.67
C LEU A 305 2.44 9.85 -18.01
N TYR A 306 3.14 10.94 -17.61
CA TYR A 306 2.64 12.32 -17.76
C TYR A 306 2.51 12.73 -19.24
N TYR A 307 3.25 12.06 -20.12
CA TYR A 307 3.25 12.32 -21.55
C TYR A 307 2.40 11.33 -22.37
N LEU A 308 1.82 10.31 -21.73
CA LEU A 308 0.99 9.27 -22.38
C LEU A 308 -0.51 9.56 -22.19
#